data_AF-A0A523RKN8-F1
#
_entry.id   AF-A0A523RKN8-F1
#
_cell.length_a   1.000
_cell.length_b   1.000
_cell.length_c   1.000
_cell.angle_alpha   90.00
_cell.angle_beta   90.00
_cell.angle_gamma   90.00
#
_symmetry.space_group_name_H-M   'P 1'
#
loop_
_entity.id
_entity.type
_entity.pdbx_description
1 polymer ?
#
loop_
_entity_poly.entity_id
_entity_poly.type
_entity_poly.pdbx_seq_one_letter_code
_entity_poly.pdbx_strand_id
1 'polypeptide(L)' 'MSSLPENIFNKLHKLQMLDLHYNQLTTLPEGIFNELHKLQWLYLSNNQLSDTAKQSIREALPNLREALPNVGIRF' A
#
# COMPACT_ATOMS: atom_id res chain seq x y z
N MET A 1 -8.18 11.94 -10.02
CA MET A 1 -8.04 10.50 -10.33
C MET A 1 -7.90 9.79 -9.00
N SER A 2 -8.83 8.91 -8.65
CA SER A 2 -9.13 8.50 -7.27
C SER A 2 -8.83 7.02 -6.94
N SER A 3 -8.41 6.23 -7.93
CA SER A 3 -8.09 4.81 -7.77
C SER A 3 -6.96 4.38 -8.71
N LEU A 4 -6.23 3.34 -8.32
CA LEU A 4 -5.22 2.68 -9.16
C LEU A 4 -5.88 1.66 -10.10
N PRO A 5 -5.29 1.37 -11.28
CA PRO A 5 -5.72 0.27 -12.11
C PRO A 5 -5.58 -1.07 -11.38
N GLU A 6 -6.51 -1.98 -11.64
CA GLU A 6 -6.41 -3.35 -11.15
C GLU A 6 -5.13 -4.01 -11.66
N ASN A 7 -4.54 -4.87 -10.82
CA ASN A 7 -3.40 -5.72 -11.16
C ASN A 7 -2.11 -5.00 -11.59
N ILE A 8 -2.00 -3.68 -11.42
CA ILE A 8 -0.82 -2.89 -11.82
C ILE A 8 0.48 -3.37 -11.18
N PHE A 9 0.39 -4.01 -10.01
CA PHE A 9 1.55 -4.53 -9.27
C PHE A 9 1.73 -6.05 -9.38
N ASN A 10 0.87 -6.78 -10.13
CA ASN A 10 0.87 -8.24 -10.10
C ASN A 10 2.15 -8.91 -10.59
N LYS A 11 3.01 -8.19 -11.32
CA LYS A 11 4.30 -8.73 -11.80
C LYS A 11 5.48 -8.37 -10.89
N LEU A 12 5.24 -7.61 -9.82
CA LEU A 12 6.27 -7.05 -8.97
C LEU A 12 6.58 -7.94 -7.75
N HIS A 13 6.66 -9.26 -7.98
CA HIS A 13 6.83 -10.28 -6.91
C HIS A 13 8.10 -10.11 -6.05
N LYS A 14 9.09 -9.35 -6.55
CA LYS A 14 10.35 -9.08 -5.86
C LYS A 14 10.41 -7.67 -5.23
N LEU A 15 9.35 -6.86 -5.37
CA LEU A 15 9.33 -5.50 -4.85
C LEU A 15 9.39 -5.52 -3.33
N GLN A 16 10.31 -4.74 -2.77
CA GLN A 16 10.50 -4.62 -1.33
C GLN A 16 9.93 -3.31 -0.78
N MET A 17 9.90 -2.26 -1.62
CA MET A 17 9.41 -0.93 -1.26
C MET A 17 8.46 -0.43 -2.34
N LEU A 18 7.28 0.01 -1.93
CA LEU A 18 6.30 0.68 -2.78
C LEU A 18 5.98 2.04 -2.18
N ASP A 19 6.22 3.09 -2.97
CA ASP A 19 5.94 4.46 -2.57
C ASP A 19 4.75 5.04 -3.35
N LEU A 20 3.69 5.37 -2.62
CA LEU A 20 2.48 6.01 -3.11
C LEU A 20 2.15 7.26 -2.27
N HIS A 21 3.14 7.84 -1.57
CA HIS A 21 2.95 9.02 -0.74
C HIS A 21 2.41 10.20 -1.55
N TYR A 22 1.68 11.11 -0.88
CA TYR A 22 1.19 12.37 -1.46
C TYR A 22 0.41 12.21 -2.78
N ASN A 23 -0.46 11.20 -2.85
CA ASN A 23 -1.41 11.03 -3.94
C ASN A 23 -2.83 11.40 -3.47
N GLN A 24 -3.81 11.28 -4.37
CA GLN A 24 -5.22 11.55 -4.08
C GLN A 24 -6.04 10.26 -4.06
N LEU A 25 -5.43 9.15 -3.64
CA LEU A 25 -6.11 7.86 -3.59
C LEU A 25 -7.18 7.89 -2.51
N THR A 26 -8.42 7.60 -2.89
CA THR A 26 -9.56 7.48 -1.97
C THR A 26 -9.92 6.03 -1.71
N THR A 27 -9.71 5.18 -2.72
CA THR A 27 -9.93 3.74 -2.66
C THR A 27 -8.74 3.01 -3.27
N LEU A 28 -8.68 1.70 -2.99
CA LEU A 28 -7.74 0.78 -3.60
C LEU A 28 -8.53 -0.43 -4.10
N PRO A 29 -8.21 -0.96 -5.29
CA PRO A 29 -8.79 -2.22 -5.73
C PRO A 29 -8.48 -3.34 -4.73
N GLU A 30 -9.45 -4.23 -4.54
CA GLU A 30 -9.28 -5.40 -3.69
C GLU A 30 -8.10 -6.25 -4.19
N GLY A 31 -7.27 -6.71 -3.26
CA GLY A 31 -6.14 -7.58 -3.58
C GLY A 31 -5.02 -6.95 -4.42
N ILE A 32 -4.99 -5.62 -4.61
CA ILE A 32 -3.96 -4.93 -5.43
C ILE A 32 -2.52 -5.20 -4.97
N PHE A 33 -2.33 -5.67 -3.74
CA PHE A 33 -1.01 -6.00 -3.17
C PHE A 33 -0.75 -7.50 -3.01
N ASN A 34 -1.66 -8.40 -3.40
CA ASN A 34 -1.57 -9.84 -3.12
C ASN A 34 -0.29 -10.49 -3.67
N GLU A 35 0.17 -10.02 -4.83
CA GLU A 35 1.36 -10.54 -5.51
C GLU A 35 2.68 -9.96 -4.97
N LEU A 36 2.62 -8.97 -4.07
CA LEU A 36 3.78 -8.29 -3.52
C LEU A 36 4.40 -9.07 -2.33
N HIS A 37 4.68 -10.35 -2.54
CA HIS A 37 5.11 -11.29 -1.49
C HIS A 37 6.42 -10.92 -0.78
N LYS A 38 7.22 -10.00 -1.35
CA LYS A 38 8.50 -9.53 -0.79
C LYS A 38 8.42 -8.11 -0.24
N LEU A 39 7.23 -7.50 -0.23
CA LEU A 39 7.06 -6.12 0.22
C LEU A 39 7.32 -6.02 1.73
N GLN A 40 8.12 -5.04 2.09
CA GLN A 40 8.51 -4.74 3.47
C GLN A 40 8.08 -3.33 3.86
N TRP A 41 8.06 -2.40 2.88
CA TRP A 41 7.72 -1.00 3.08
C TRP A 41 6.66 -0.54 2.08
N LEU A 42 5.61 0.09 2.60
CA LEU A 42 4.52 0.67 1.82
C LEU A 42 4.26 2.09 2.32
N TYR A 43 4.35 3.09 1.46
CA TYR A 43 4.11 4.49 1.82
C TYR A 43 2.78 4.95 1.23
N LEU A 44 1.83 5.31 2.09
CA LEU A 44 0.49 5.76 1.70
C LEU A 44 0.08 7.06 2.40
N SER A 45 0.96 7.67 3.18
CA SER A 45 0.68 8.93 3.86
C SER A 45 0.32 10.03 2.86
N ASN A 46 -0.49 10.99 3.32
CA ASN A 46 -1.00 12.09 2.49
C ASN A 46 -1.82 11.60 1.29
N ASN A 47 -2.59 10.53 1.48
CA ASN A 47 -3.73 10.14 0.62
C ASN A 47 -5.05 10.37 1.37
N GLN A 48 -6.18 10.14 0.69
CA GLN A 48 -7.53 10.31 1.22
C GLN A 48 -8.24 8.95 1.44
N LEU A 49 -7.46 7.93 1.84
CA LEU A 49 -7.95 6.56 1.99
C LEU A 49 -9.00 6.47 3.12
N SER A 50 -10.13 5.81 2.82
CA SER A 50 -11.14 5.47 3.82
C SER A 50 -10.60 4.46 4.84
N ASP A 51 -11.23 4.38 6.01
CA ASP A 51 -10.84 3.42 7.04
C ASP A 51 -11.01 1.96 6.58
N THR A 52 -11.99 1.71 5.71
CA THR A 52 -12.14 0.41 5.04
C THR A 52 -10.93 0.07 4.17
N ALA A 53 -10.44 1.01 3.35
CA ALA A 53 -9.26 0.78 2.52
C ALA A 53 -8.01 0.52 3.38
N LYS A 54 -7.84 1.27 4.48
CA LYS A 54 -6.75 1.03 5.46
C LYS A 54 -6.84 -0.37 6.07
N GLN A 55 -8.05 -0.85 6.37
CA GLN A 55 -8.25 -2.18 6.92
C GLN A 55 -7.89 -3.28 5.91
N SER A 56 -8.33 -3.16 4.65
CA SER A 56 -7.96 -4.10 3.59
C SER A 56 -6.45 -4.16 3.35
N ILE A 57 -5.73 -3.03 3.47
CA ILE A 57 -4.26 -3.01 3.39
C ILE A 57 -3.63 -3.85 4.51
N ARG A 58 -4.11 -3.70 5.74
CA ARG A 58 -3.61 -4.43 6.91
C ARG A 58 -3.80 -5.94 6.76
N GLU A 59 -4.92 -6.36 6.19
CA GLU A 59 -5.23 -7.76 5.93
C GLU A 59 -4.39 -8.34 4.78
N ALA A 60 -4.20 -7.56 3.70
CA ALA A 60 -3.41 -7.99 2.55
C ALA A 60 -1.91 -8.09 2.84
N LEU A 61 -1.40 -7.26 3.76
CA LEU A 61 0.03 -7.13 4.04
C LEU A 61 0.33 -7.18 5.55
N PRO A 62 0.05 -8.31 6.22
CA PRO A 62 0.18 -8.43 7.68
C PRO A 62 1.64 -8.37 8.17
N ASN A 63 2.61 -8.53 7.26
CA ASN A 63 4.04 -8.57 7.58
C ASN A 63 4.78 -7.24 7.30
N LEU A 64 4.04 -6.15 7.00
CA LEU A 64 4.68 -4.84 6.85
C LEU A 64 5.39 -4.46 8.14
N ARG A 65 6.63 -3.99 8.00
CA ARG A 65 7.37 -3.47 9.15
C ARG A 65 6.88 -2.07 9.43
N GLU A 66 6.36 -1.84 10.64
CA GLU A 66 6.09 -0.48 11.11
C GLU A 66 7.41 0.30 11.10
N ALA A 67 7.41 1.37 10.30
CA ALA A 67 8.37 2.46 10.17
C ALA A 67 9.80 2.27 10.75
N LEU A 68 10.80 2.27 9.86
CA LEU A 68 12.12 2.78 10.27
C LEU A 68 11.98 4.25 10.69
N PRO A 69 12.76 4.73 11.68
CA PRO A 69 12.55 6.00 12.40
C PRO A 69 12.56 7.28 11.56
N ASN A 70 12.78 7.23 10.24
CA ASN A 70 12.82 8.44 9.40
C ASN A 70 11.90 8.48 8.20
N VAL A 71 11.31 7.36 7.74
CA VAL A 71 10.25 7.43 6.71
C VAL A 71 9.52 6.10 6.75
N GLY A 72 8.24 6.09 7.13
CA GLY A 72 7.37 4.94 7.02
C GLY A 72 6.12 5.12 7.87
N ILE A 73 4.96 4.84 7.29
CA ILE A 73 3.61 4.77 7.87
C ILE A 73 3.47 5.32 9.31
N ARG A 74 2.95 6.55 9.45
CA ARG A 74 2.18 6.90 10.66
C ARG A 74 0.73 6.51 10.38
N PHE A 75 0.25 5.50 11.11
CA PHE A 75 -1.19 5.31 11.26
C PHE A 75 -1.76 6.40 12.17
#